data_AF-A0AAN0LUQ1-F1
#
_entry.id   AF-A0AAN0LUQ1-F1
#
_cell.length_a   1.000
_cell.length_b   1.000
_cell.length_c   1.000
_cell.angle_alpha   90.00
_cell.angle_beta   90.00
_cell.angle_gamma   90.00
#
_symmetry.space_group_name_H-M   'P 1'
#
loop_
_entity.id
_entity.type
_entity.pdbx_description
1 polymer ?
#
loop_
_entity_poly.entity_id
_entity_poly.type
_entity_poly.pdbx_seq_one_letter_code
_entity_poly.pdbx_strand_id
1 'polypeptide(L)'
;MLRRYNYLGWSTDHIITDDPYDTGGGFVVTNYDNRYEGEITLDRAISDSRNVPAVKTFMTVAEKIGYDAYRQYFTNIGLTIDETNNGFGWGVAMGNDPLYATPL
;
A
#
# COMPACT_ATOMS: atom_id res chain seq x y z
N MET A 1 -10.99 -4.91 -10.77
CA MET A 1 -10.73 -3.52 -10.33
C MET A 1 -10.42 -3.53 -8.84
N LEU A 2 -9.26 -3.02 -8.42
CA LEU A 2 -8.79 -3.04 -7.03
C LEU A 2 -9.70 -2.17 -6.14
N ARG A 3 -10.34 -2.75 -5.12
CA ARG A 3 -11.41 -2.11 -4.33
C ARG A 3 -10.94 -1.03 -3.33
N ARG A 4 -9.63 -0.86 -3.14
CA ARG A 4 -9.05 0.04 -2.11
C ARG A 4 -9.37 1.51 -2.35
N TYR A 5 -9.38 1.92 -3.61
CA TYR A 5 -9.71 3.29 -4.01
C TYR A 5 -11.16 3.68 -3.73
N ASN A 6 -12.08 2.70 -3.63
CA ASN A 6 -13.48 2.97 -3.29
C ASN A 6 -13.65 3.44 -1.84
N TYR A 7 -12.77 3.03 -0.91
CA TYR A 7 -12.79 3.55 0.46
C TYR A 7 -12.38 5.02 0.54
N LEU A 8 -11.62 5.50 -0.45
CA LEU A 8 -11.13 6.87 -0.54
C LEU A 8 -11.92 7.71 -1.55
N GLY A 9 -12.76 7.10 -2.39
CA GLY A 9 -13.42 7.75 -3.51
C GLY A 9 -12.47 8.14 -4.65
N TRP A 10 -11.29 7.50 -4.73
CA TRP A 10 -10.27 7.82 -5.73
C TRP A 10 -10.56 7.11 -7.07
N SER A 11 -10.38 7.84 -8.17
CA SER A 11 -10.33 7.26 -9.52
C SER A 11 -8.89 6.90 -9.90
N THR A 12 -8.69 6.23 -11.04
CA THR A 12 -7.35 5.96 -11.61
C THR A 12 -6.56 7.23 -11.95
N ASP A 13 -7.27 8.33 -12.21
CA ASP A 13 -6.68 9.64 -12.50
C ASP A 13 -6.35 10.43 -11.22
N HIS A 14 -6.63 9.86 -10.04
CA HIS A 14 -6.25 10.48 -8.78
C HIS A 14 -4.74 10.75 -8.75
N ILE A 15 -4.37 11.97 -8.39
CA ILE A 15 -2.98 12.39 -8.26
C ILE A 15 -2.48 12.04 -6.86
N ILE A 16 -1.37 11.32 -6.81
CA ILE A 16 -0.65 10.96 -5.59
C ILE A 16 0.80 11.41 -5.71
N THR A 17 1.40 11.85 -4.60
CA THR A 17 2.79 12.31 -4.59
C THR A 17 3.77 11.15 -4.41
N ASP A 18 4.73 11.06 -5.31
CA ASP A 18 5.92 10.23 -5.27
C ASP A 18 7.12 11.08 -4.84
N ASP A 19 7.29 11.27 -3.54
CA ASP A 19 8.34 12.08 -2.89
C ASP A 19 8.87 11.37 -1.62
N PRO A 20 10.00 11.81 -1.03
CA PRO A 20 10.51 11.19 0.19
C PRO A 20 9.44 11.11 1.30
N TYR A 21 9.18 9.89 1.78
CA TYR A 21 8.14 9.62 2.76
C TYR A 21 8.70 8.81 3.94
N ASP A 22 8.63 9.39 5.14
CA ASP A 22 8.93 8.70 6.41
C ASP A 22 7.68 8.03 6.95
N THR A 23 7.77 6.74 7.23
CA THR A 23 6.67 5.94 7.78
C THR A 23 6.44 6.15 9.28
N GLY A 24 7.02 7.21 9.87
CA GLY A 24 6.91 7.57 11.28
C GLY A 24 7.93 6.88 12.19
N GLY A 25 8.91 6.18 11.61
CA GLY A 25 9.89 5.36 12.32
C GLY A 25 11.34 5.62 11.89
N GLY A 26 11.59 6.68 11.10
CA GLY A 26 12.90 7.00 10.53
C GLY A 26 13.26 6.20 9.30
N PHE A 27 12.35 5.35 8.80
CA PHE A 27 12.51 4.65 7.53
C PHE A 27 11.91 5.51 6.42
N VAL A 28 12.78 5.96 5.51
CA VAL A 28 12.38 6.69 4.31
C VAL A 28 12.20 5.69 3.17
N VAL A 29 10.99 5.65 2.61
CA VAL A 29 10.64 4.75 1.50
C VAL A 29 11.35 5.20 0.22
N THR A 30 11.90 4.23 -0.51
CA THR A 30 12.53 4.43 -1.83
C THR A 30 11.88 3.57 -2.91
N ASN A 31 11.87 4.08 -4.14
CA ASN A 31 11.47 3.32 -5.32
C ASN A 31 12.60 2.44 -5.84
N TYR A 32 12.28 1.45 -6.68
CA TYR A 32 13.24 0.51 -7.23
C TYR A 32 14.39 1.18 -8.02
N ASP A 33 14.13 2.34 -8.61
CA ASP A 33 15.08 3.13 -9.40
C ASP A 33 15.78 4.25 -8.60
N ASN A 34 15.49 4.34 -7.29
CA ASN A 34 15.96 5.40 -6.39
C ASN A 34 15.57 6.83 -6.83
N ARG A 35 14.49 6.97 -7.61
CA ARG A 35 13.98 8.28 -8.06
C ARG A 35 12.58 8.54 -7.51
N TYR A 36 12.24 9.82 -7.48
CA TYR A 36 10.93 10.35 -7.10
C TYR A 36 10.38 11.12 -8.29
N GLU A 37 9.18 10.76 -8.77
CA GLU A 37 8.57 11.38 -9.95
C GLU A 37 7.72 12.62 -9.60
N GLY A 38 7.52 12.93 -8.32
CA GLY A 38 6.65 14.02 -7.88
C GLY A 38 5.17 13.65 -8.03
N GLU A 39 4.35 14.54 -8.56
CA GLU A 39 2.92 14.27 -8.76
C GLU A 39 2.72 13.30 -9.94
N ILE A 40 2.17 12.12 -9.64
CA ILE A 40 1.84 11.11 -10.66
C ILE A 40 0.40 10.65 -10.49
N THR A 41 -0.20 10.14 -11.57
CA THR A 41 -1.50 9.47 -11.47
C THR A 41 -1.34 8.14 -10.75
N LEU A 42 -2.42 7.71 -10.13
CA LEU A 42 -2.48 6.39 -9.51
C LEU A 42 -2.28 5.26 -10.52
N ASP A 43 -2.78 5.42 -11.75
CA ASP A 43 -2.50 4.49 -12.85
C ASP A 43 -1.01 4.39 -13.18
N ARG A 44 -0.30 5.53 -13.26
CA ARG A 44 1.16 5.58 -13.42
C ARG A 44 1.87 4.85 -12.28
N ALA A 45 1.45 5.11 -11.04
CA ALA A 45 2.02 4.47 -9.86
C ALA A 45 1.85 2.94 -9.86
N ILE A 46 0.66 2.44 -10.24
CA ILE A 46 0.40 1.00 -10.37
C ILE A 46 1.21 0.40 -11.52
N SER A 47 1.20 1.06 -12.69
CA SER A 47 1.85 0.55 -13.91
C SER A 47 3.35 0.37 -13.75
N ASP A 48 4.00 1.17 -12.92
CA ASP A 48 5.45 1.13 -12.70
C ASP A 48 5.83 0.59 -11.32
N SER A 49 4.86 0.03 -10.58
CA SER A 49 5.05 -0.58 -9.26
C SER A 49 5.80 0.32 -8.26
N ARG A 50 5.36 1.58 -8.17
CA ARG A 50 6.00 2.59 -7.32
C ARG A 50 5.71 2.34 -5.84
N ASN A 51 6.76 2.23 -5.03
CA ASN A 51 6.68 1.89 -3.60
C ASN A 51 6.09 3.02 -2.76
N VAL A 52 6.54 4.25 -3.00
CA VAL A 52 6.14 5.42 -2.20
C VAL A 52 4.63 5.69 -2.30
N PRO A 53 4.02 5.78 -3.50
CA PRO A 53 2.57 5.86 -3.64
C PRO A 53 1.82 4.69 -3.00
N ALA A 54 2.36 3.47 -3.08
CA ALA A 54 1.74 2.28 -2.50
C ALA A 54 1.68 2.37 -0.97
N VAL A 55 2.81 2.75 -0.33
CA VAL A 55 2.90 2.94 1.11
C VAL A 55 1.99 4.09 1.57
N LYS A 56 2.00 5.24 0.89
CA LYS A 56 1.10 6.35 1.22
C LYS A 56 -0.37 5.96 1.13
N THR A 57 -0.76 5.28 0.05
CA THR A 57 -2.13 4.78 -0.10
C THR A 57 -2.49 3.83 1.03
N PHE A 58 -1.59 2.92 1.42
CA PHE A 58 -1.81 2.03 2.55
C PHE A 58 -2.06 2.80 3.84
N MET A 59 -1.19 3.78 4.15
CA MET A 59 -1.30 4.61 5.36
C MET A 59 -2.62 5.39 5.37
N THR A 60 -2.99 6.04 4.26
CA THR A 60 -4.26 6.79 4.14
C THR A 60 -5.48 5.89 4.31
N VAL A 61 -5.49 4.68 3.74
CA VAL A 61 -6.59 3.72 3.96
C VAL A 61 -6.61 3.27 5.41
N ALA A 62 -5.47 2.90 5.99
CA ALA A 62 -5.37 2.46 7.38
C ALA A 62 -5.84 3.54 8.37
N GLU A 63 -5.52 4.81 8.11
CA GLU A 63 -6.04 5.97 8.87
C GLU A 63 -7.56 6.11 8.72
N LYS A 64 -8.11 5.82 7.53
CA LYS A 64 -9.53 5.99 7.23
C LYS A 64 -10.42 4.91 7.84
N ILE A 65 -10.00 3.65 7.77
CA ILE A 65 -10.84 2.49 8.14
C ILE A 65 -10.30 1.68 9.32
N GLY A 66 -9.07 1.96 9.76
CA GLY A 66 -8.38 1.18 10.78
C GLY A 66 -7.67 -0.06 10.22
N TYR A 67 -6.62 -0.51 10.93
CA TYR A 67 -5.83 -1.68 10.55
C TYR A 67 -6.66 -2.98 10.53
N ASP A 68 -7.61 -3.15 11.46
CA ASP A 68 -8.43 -4.37 11.55
C ASP A 68 -9.34 -4.55 10.34
N ALA A 69 -10.00 -3.48 9.90
CA ALA A 69 -10.82 -3.51 8.68
C ALA A 69 -9.96 -3.79 7.45
N TYR A 70 -8.72 -3.29 7.44
CA TYR A 70 -7.79 -3.56 6.35
C TYR A 70 -7.33 -5.02 6.35
N ARG A 71 -7.00 -5.61 7.51
CA ARG A 71 -6.69 -7.05 7.65
C ARG A 71 -7.84 -7.91 7.12
N GLN A 72 -9.07 -7.61 7.54
CA GLN A 72 -10.26 -8.34 7.08
C GLN A 72 -10.42 -8.28 5.56
N TYR A 73 -10.08 -7.15 4.93
CA TYR A 73 -10.07 -7.04 3.47
C TYR A 73 -9.10 -8.01 2.80
N PHE A 74 -7.86 -8.14 3.30
CA PHE A 74 -6.87 -9.10 2.76
C PHE A 74 -7.40 -10.54 2.84
N THR A 75 -7.98 -10.92 3.99
CA THR A 75 -8.63 -12.22 4.17
C THR A 75 -9.76 -12.45 3.15
N ASN A 76 -10.61 -11.44 2.93
CA ASN A 76 -11.74 -11.54 1.99
C ASN A 76 -11.31 -11.71 0.53
N ILE A 77 -10.10 -11.30 0.14
CA ILE A 77 -9.55 -11.51 -1.21
C ILE A 77 -8.68 -12.77 -1.32
N GLY A 78 -8.67 -13.61 -0.27
CA GLY A 78 -7.97 -14.90 -0.27
C GLY A 78 -6.48 -14.79 0.10
N LEU A 79 -6.05 -13.68 0.71
CA LEU A 79 -4.70 -13.56 1.25
C LEU A 79 -4.72 -13.90 2.74
N THR A 80 -3.90 -14.87 3.14
CA THR A 80 -3.78 -15.27 4.54
C THR A 80 -2.81 -14.31 5.24
N ILE A 81 -3.27 -13.69 6.32
CA ILE A 81 -2.42 -12.91 7.23
C ILE A 81 -2.07 -13.82 8.40
N ASP A 82 -0.77 -14.01 8.67
CA ASP A 82 -0.35 -14.62 9.92
C ASP A 82 -0.58 -13.64 11.08
N GLU A 83 -1.62 -13.92 11.88
CA GLU A 83 -2.00 -13.12 13.06
C GLU A 83 -1.01 -13.26 14.22
N THR A 84 -0.13 -14.27 14.20
CA THR A 84 0.93 -14.41 15.21
C THR A 84 2.11 -13.48 14.93
N ASN A 85 2.15 -12.88 13.74
CA ASN A 85 3.13 -11.89 13.35
C ASN A 85 2.58 -10.46 13.54
N ASN A 86 3.17 -9.74 14.49
CA ASN A 86 2.85 -8.33 14.75
C ASN A 86 3.32 -7.37 13.63
N GLY A 87 3.86 -7.88 12.52
CA GLY A 87 4.45 -7.12 11.41
C GLY A 87 3.46 -6.53 10.39
N PHE A 88 2.14 -6.70 10.56
CA PHE A 88 1.19 -6.07 9.63
C PHE A 88 1.23 -4.54 9.78
N GLY A 89 1.80 -3.89 8.76
CA GLY A 89 2.06 -2.45 8.72
C GLY A 89 2.32 -2.00 7.29
N TRP A 90 2.86 -0.79 7.13
CA TRP A 90 3.15 -0.20 5.81
C TRP A 90 4.01 -1.11 4.90
N GLY A 91 4.88 -1.96 5.47
CA GLY A 91 5.71 -2.90 4.71
C GLY A 91 4.91 -3.89 3.87
N VAL A 92 3.67 -4.17 4.25
CA VAL A 92 2.74 -5.01 3.48
C VAL A 92 2.43 -4.39 2.11
N ALA A 93 2.43 -3.05 2.00
CA ALA A 93 2.25 -2.36 0.73
C ALA A 93 3.41 -2.59 -0.26
N MET A 94 4.57 -3.00 0.25
CA MET A 94 5.77 -3.32 -0.53
C MET A 94 5.99 -4.83 -0.69
N GLY A 95 5.06 -5.66 -0.21
CA GLY A 95 5.13 -7.11 -0.31
C GLY A 95 5.89 -7.83 0.81
N ASN A 96 6.16 -7.16 1.95
CA ASN A 96 6.73 -7.82 3.11
C ASN A 96 5.71 -8.68 3.88
N ASP A 97 6.22 -9.64 4.64
CA ASP A 97 5.45 -10.48 5.57
C ASP A 97 4.56 -9.62 6.49
N PRO A 98 3.34 -10.09 6.84
CA PRO A 98 2.94 -11.51 6.98
C PRO A 98 1.97 -12.05 5.92
N LEU A 99 2.02 -11.59 4.67
CA LEU A 99 1.11 -12.08 3.62
C LEU A 99 1.59 -13.37 2.99
N TYR A 100 0.79 -14.44 3.10
CA TYR A 100 1.02 -15.70 2.40
C TYR A 100 -0.04 -15.95 1.34
N ALA A 101 0.41 -16.36 0.15
CA ALA A 101 -0.45 -16.85 -0.93
C ALA A 101 0.26 -18.01 -1.63
N THR A 102 -0.49 -19.08 -1.95
CA THR A 102 0.00 -20.17 -2.79
C THR A 102 -0.48 -19.97 -4.23
N PRO A 103 0.38 -20.12 -5.25
CA PRO A 103 -0.08 -20.23 -6.63
C PRO A 103 -1.09 -21.38 -6.74
N LEU A 104 -2.21 -21.15 -7.45
CA LEU A 104 -3.22 -22.16 -7.76
C LEU A 104 -2.80 -23.02 -8.95
#